data_AF-A0A9N8VI42-F1
#
_entry.id   AF-A0A9N8VI42-F1
#
_cell.length_a   1.000
_cell.length_b   1.000
_cell.length_c   1.000
_cell.angle_alpha   90.00
_cell.angle_beta   90.00
_cell.angle_gamma   90.00
#
_symmetry.space_group_name_H-M   'P 1'
#
loop_
_entity.id
_entity.type
_entity.pdbx_description
1 polymer ?
#
loop_
_entity_poly.entity_id
_entity_poly.type
_entity_poly.pdbx_seq_one_letter_code
_entity_poly.pdbx_strand_id
1 'polypeptide(L)'
;MLAWEHHCDFLSFKAYDDGKSKVLLCLHGTIPITYLSTLYNIPVDFWIPTEYPKVPPIAFVVPTSSMLVRPSRNVDVSGRCYHPYLHQWSTQSNDPNASSKKVINSRPRSLSGTSSSNQRYNMIPSTTVYDKVKSCCNEYLERSVPELHRIMAIEEDLSKSQELIRQEKFNLIELEKVLDNKLNFVKMKITEIDKLIEQAKNIPEVSVDDILSEDNATEDAIYYLGKALSTERIDLNTYMKSIRTLAREQFMHRALIGKIRRQTMLNKS
;
A
#
# COMPACT_ATOMS: atom_id res chain seq x y z
N MET A 1 -35.31 26.29 -12.15
CA MET A 1 -35.08 25.45 -10.96
C MET A 1 -36.00 24.25 -11.08
N LEU A 2 -35.58 23.23 -11.83
CA LEU A 2 -36.30 21.97 -11.98
C LEU A 2 -35.55 20.93 -11.15
N ALA A 3 -36.22 20.42 -10.13
CA ALA A 3 -35.71 19.44 -9.18
C ALA A 3 -35.48 18.11 -9.91
N TRP A 4 -34.22 17.68 -9.95
CA TRP A 4 -33.86 16.30 -10.23
C TRP A 4 -33.97 15.57 -8.91
N GLU A 5 -35.10 14.89 -8.68
CA GLU A 5 -35.16 13.94 -7.57
C GLU A 5 -34.23 12.77 -7.89
N HIS A 6 -33.25 12.62 -6.99
CA HIS A 6 -32.19 11.63 -6.99
C HIS A 6 -32.71 10.22 -7.25
N HIS A 7 -32.28 9.58 -8.34
CA HIS A 7 -32.05 8.14 -8.45
C HIS A 7 -31.00 7.91 -9.56
N CYS A 8 -29.74 8.26 -9.25
CA CYS A 8 -28.60 7.80 -10.03
C CYS A 8 -28.26 6.40 -9.53
N ASP A 9 -28.74 5.35 -10.20
CA ASP A 9 -28.31 3.98 -9.89
C ASP A 9 -26.86 3.77 -10.34
N PHE A 10 -25.99 3.50 -9.36
CA PHE A 10 -24.56 3.31 -9.53
C PHE A 10 -24.27 1.89 -10.07
N LEU A 11 -23.77 1.81 -11.30
CA LEU A 11 -23.25 0.60 -11.99
C LEU A 11 -24.32 -0.43 -12.40
N SER A 12 -24.49 -0.60 -13.71
CA SER A 12 -25.36 -1.62 -14.29
C SER A 12 -24.62 -2.43 -15.36
N PHE A 13 -25.04 -3.68 -15.56
CA PHE A 13 -24.43 -4.55 -16.57
C PHE A 13 -25.00 -4.23 -17.95
N LYS A 14 -24.12 -4.01 -18.93
CA LYS A 14 -24.50 -3.88 -20.34
C LYS A 14 -23.88 -4.99 -21.18
N ALA A 15 -24.73 -5.72 -21.90
CA ALA A 15 -24.30 -6.60 -22.97
C ALA A 15 -23.92 -5.77 -24.20
N TYR A 16 -22.70 -5.95 -24.69
CA TYR A 16 -22.23 -5.35 -25.94
C TYR A 16 -22.65 -6.21 -27.13
N ASP A 17 -22.65 -5.59 -28.32
CA ASP A 17 -22.98 -6.23 -29.59
C ASP A 17 -22.01 -7.40 -29.93
N ASP A 18 -20.88 -7.53 -29.22
CA ASP A 18 -19.89 -8.62 -29.32
C ASP A 18 -20.19 -9.84 -28.41
N GLY A 19 -21.33 -9.81 -27.70
CA GLY A 19 -21.75 -10.87 -26.77
C GLY A 19 -21.06 -10.81 -25.41
N LYS A 20 -20.17 -9.84 -25.16
CA LYS A 20 -19.54 -9.65 -23.86
C LYS A 20 -20.38 -8.73 -23.00
N SER A 21 -20.59 -9.09 -21.74
CA SER A 21 -21.19 -8.20 -20.76
C SER A 21 -20.09 -7.49 -19.97
N LYS A 22 -20.15 -6.16 -19.90
CA LYS A 22 -19.28 -5.37 -19.01
C LYS A 22 -20.14 -4.56 -18.05
N VAL A 23 -19.61 -4.33 -16.85
CA VAL A 23 -20.16 -3.36 -15.91
C VAL A 23 -19.82 -1.97 -16.43
N LEU A 24 -20.84 -1.15 -16.64
CA LEU A 24 -20.69 0.23 -17.07
C LEU A 24 -21.43 1.16 -16.12
N LEU A 25 -20.96 2.40 -16.05
CA LEU A 25 -21.73 3.46 -15.42
C LEU A 25 -22.94 3.80 -16.33
N CYS A 26 -24.14 3.76 -15.76
CA CYS A 26 -25.37 4.17 -16.41
C CYS A 26 -25.91 5.42 -15.73
N LEU A 27 -26.21 6.46 -16.50
CA LEU A 27 -26.90 7.65 -16.06
C LEU A 27 -28.34 7.55 -16.54
N HIS A 28 -29.23 7.18 -15.64
CA HIS A 28 -30.67 7.11 -15.89
C HIS A 28 -31.34 8.42 -15.49
N GLY A 29 -32.34 8.85 -16.26
CA GLY A 29 -33.17 10.00 -15.90
C GLY A 29 -34.19 10.34 -16.96
N THR A 30 -34.84 11.49 -16.81
CA THR A 30 -35.80 11.98 -17.82
C THR A 30 -35.37 13.33 -18.37
N ILE A 31 -35.44 13.50 -19.70
CA ILE A 31 -35.21 14.78 -20.37
C ILE A 31 -36.57 15.42 -20.69
N PRO A 32 -36.88 16.62 -20.16
CA PRO A 32 -38.09 17.34 -20.52
C PRO A 32 -38.02 17.88 -21.95
N ILE A 33 -39.02 17.56 -22.77
CA ILE A 33 -39.22 18.11 -24.11
C ILE A 33 -40.60 18.76 -24.20
N THR A 34 -40.75 19.80 -25.02
CA THR A 34 -42.07 20.38 -25.32
C THR A 34 -42.48 20.00 -26.72
N TYR A 35 -43.62 19.32 -26.87
CA TYR A 35 -44.20 18.92 -28.15
C TYR A 35 -45.65 19.38 -28.22
N LEU A 36 -46.02 20.13 -29.25
CA LEU A 36 -47.36 20.71 -29.42
C LEU A 36 -47.87 21.43 -28.14
N SER A 37 -47.03 22.31 -27.58
CA SER A 37 -47.31 23.08 -26.36
C SER A 37 -47.53 22.25 -25.08
N THR A 38 -47.26 20.93 -25.13
CA THR A 38 -47.33 20.02 -23.98
C THR A 38 -45.92 19.56 -23.60
N LEU A 39 -45.62 19.52 -22.30
CA LEU A 39 -44.34 19.04 -21.79
C LEU A 39 -44.38 17.51 -21.64
N TYR A 40 -43.38 16.82 -22.18
CA TYR A 40 -43.18 15.38 -22.04
C TYR A 40 -41.81 15.13 -21.43
N ASN A 41 -41.74 14.29 -20.40
CA ASN A 41 -40.48 13.87 -19.81
C ASN A 41 -40.08 12.54 -20.45
N ILE A 42 -39.05 12.55 -21.30
CA ILE A 42 -38.59 11.36 -22.00
C ILE A 42 -37.56 10.63 -21.12
N PRO A 43 -37.83 9.41 -20.66
CA PRO A 43 -36.86 8.58 -19.96
C PRO A 43 -35.70 8.17 -20.89
N VAL A 44 -34.48 8.37 -20.42
CA VAL A 44 -33.25 8.08 -21.15
C VAL A 44 -32.18 7.44 -20.26
N ASP A 45 -31.40 6.55 -20.87
CA ASP A 45 -30.20 5.96 -20.29
C ASP A 45 -28.97 6.39 -21.08
N PHE A 46 -27.98 6.96 -20.40
CA PHE A 46 -26.66 7.17 -20.97
C PHE A 46 -25.66 6.22 -20.34
N TRP A 47 -25.15 5.31 -21.16
CA TRP A 47 -24.13 4.36 -20.75
C TRP A 47 -22.76 4.89 -21.11
N ILE A 48 -21.86 4.96 -20.14
CA ILE A 48 -20.51 5.49 -20.30
C ILE A 48 -19.53 4.33 -20.54
N PRO A 49 -18.87 4.26 -21.72
CA PRO A 49 -17.85 3.27 -22.00
C PRO A 49 -16.59 3.45 -21.12
N THR A 50 -15.83 2.37 -20.94
CA THR A 50 -14.54 2.39 -20.24
C THR A 50 -13.50 3.29 -20.92
N GLU A 51 -13.64 3.52 -22.23
CA GLU A 51 -12.75 4.36 -23.04
C GLU A 51 -13.23 5.81 -23.16
N TYR A 52 -14.26 6.22 -22.42
CA TYR A 52 -14.67 7.63 -22.33
C TYR A 52 -13.52 8.48 -21.71
N PRO A 53 -13.26 9.71 -22.18
CA PRO A 53 -13.97 10.49 -23.20
C PRO A 53 -13.47 10.26 -24.64
N LYS A 54 -12.62 9.26 -24.92
CA LYS A 54 -12.14 8.99 -26.30
C LYS A 54 -13.26 8.45 -27.19
N VAL A 55 -14.20 7.71 -26.61
CA VAL A 55 -15.39 7.14 -27.27
C VAL A 55 -16.65 7.80 -26.71
N PRO A 56 -17.66 8.12 -27.54
CA PRO A 56 -18.90 8.75 -27.09
C PRO A 56 -19.72 7.84 -26.16
N PRO A 57 -20.58 8.44 -25.31
CA PRO A 57 -21.56 7.69 -24.53
C PRO A 57 -22.61 7.03 -25.43
N ILE A 58 -23.20 5.94 -24.95
CA ILE A 58 -24.23 5.20 -25.67
C ILE A 58 -25.59 5.54 -25.05
N ALA A 59 -26.44 6.23 -25.82
CA ALA A 59 -27.73 6.71 -25.35
C ALA A 59 -28.89 5.81 -25.77
N PHE A 60 -29.85 5.60 -24.88
CA PHE A 60 -31.09 4.86 -25.10
C PHE A 60 -32.30 5.66 -24.59
N VAL A 61 -33.43 5.55 -25.28
CA VAL A 61 -34.75 5.91 -24.76
C VAL A 61 -35.35 4.67 -24.12
N VAL A 62 -35.77 4.79 -22.86
CA VAL A 62 -36.29 3.66 -22.08
C VAL A 62 -37.79 3.87 -21.84
N PRO A 63 -38.67 3.35 -22.72
CA PRO A 63 -40.10 3.55 -22.56
C PRO A 63 -40.58 2.97 -21.21
N THR A 64 -41.42 3.71 -20.49
CA THR A 64 -42.18 3.14 -19.36
C THR A 64 -43.25 2.18 -19.88
N SER A 65 -43.89 1.41 -19.00
CA SER A 65 -44.91 0.41 -19.37
C SER A 65 -46.09 0.98 -20.20
N SER A 66 -46.30 2.30 -20.17
CA SER A 66 -47.33 3.00 -20.95
C SER A 66 -46.80 3.72 -22.20
N MET A 67 -45.50 3.63 -22.50
CA MET A 67 -44.84 4.28 -23.62
C MET A 67 -44.45 3.27 -24.71
N LEU A 68 -44.33 3.76 -25.94
CA LEU A 68 -43.89 2.95 -27.07
C LEU A 68 -42.80 3.70 -27.84
N VAL A 69 -41.68 3.03 -28.12
CA VAL A 69 -40.60 3.60 -28.92
C VAL A 69 -41.08 3.67 -30.37
N ARG A 70 -41.13 4.88 -30.93
CA ARG A 70 -41.39 5.09 -32.36
C ARG A 70 -40.06 5.12 -33.11
N PRO A 71 -39.75 4.13 -33.97
CA PRO A 71 -38.52 4.13 -34.76
C PRO A 71 -38.44 5.38 -35.63
N SER A 72 -37.26 5.98 -35.70
CA SER A 72 -36.97 7.18 -36.47
C SER A 72 -35.56 7.12 -37.02
N ARG A 73 -35.15 8.14 -37.78
CA ARG A 73 -33.76 8.25 -38.29
C ARG A 73 -32.70 8.27 -37.18
N ASN A 74 -33.12 8.58 -35.96
CA ASN A 74 -32.24 8.83 -34.83
C ASN A 74 -32.52 7.91 -33.65
N VAL A 75 -33.52 7.04 -33.72
CA VAL A 75 -33.86 6.09 -32.67
C VAL A 75 -34.30 4.80 -33.32
N ASP A 76 -33.63 3.68 -33.00
CA ASP A 76 -34.01 2.38 -33.52
C ASP A 76 -35.15 1.73 -32.70
N VAL A 77 -35.58 0.53 -33.11
CA VAL A 77 -36.60 -0.27 -32.41
C VAL A 77 -36.17 -0.71 -31.00
N SER A 78 -34.87 -0.75 -30.71
CA SER A 78 -34.33 -1.08 -29.39
C SER A 78 -34.33 0.13 -28.44
N GLY A 79 -34.66 1.32 -28.96
CA GLY A 79 -34.56 2.57 -28.23
C GLY A 79 -33.17 3.21 -28.29
N ARG A 80 -32.20 2.63 -29.01
CA ARG A 80 -30.85 3.19 -29.14
C ARG A 80 -30.88 4.47 -29.96
N CYS A 81 -30.26 5.51 -29.41
CA CYS A 81 -30.19 6.82 -30.04
C CYS A 81 -28.95 6.96 -30.92
N TYR A 82 -29.16 7.43 -32.15
CA TYR A 82 -28.13 7.77 -33.12
C TYR A 82 -28.16 9.28 -33.39
N HIS A 83 -27.01 9.94 -33.24
CA HIS A 83 -26.95 11.40 -33.34
C HIS A 83 -25.63 11.87 -33.99
N PRO A 84 -25.65 12.83 -34.93
CA PRO A 84 -24.46 13.44 -35.52
C PRO A 84 -23.42 13.92 -34.50
N TYR A 85 -23.85 14.39 -33.34
CA TYR A 85 -22.95 14.75 -32.22
C TYR A 85 -22.14 13.56 -31.70
N LEU A 86 -22.76 12.38 -31.54
CA LEU A 86 -22.05 11.16 -31.14
C LEU A 86 -21.12 10.68 -32.27
N HIS A 87 -21.50 10.92 -33.53
CA HIS A 87 -20.69 10.60 -34.69
C HIS A 87 -19.45 11.50 -34.83
N GLN A 88 -19.54 12.77 -34.41
CA GLN A 88 -18.47 13.78 -34.47
C GLN A 88 -17.82 14.03 -33.09
N TRP A 89 -17.84 13.02 -32.22
CA TRP A 89 -17.35 13.12 -30.85
C TRP A 89 -15.86 13.43 -30.75
N SER A 90 -15.04 12.75 -31.56
CA SER A 90 -13.57 12.89 -31.57
C SER A 90 -13.07 14.28 -31.99
N THR A 91 -13.87 15.05 -32.74
CA THR A 91 -13.48 16.40 -33.20
C THR A 91 -13.65 17.47 -32.13
N GLN A 92 -14.33 17.15 -31.03
CA GLN A 92 -14.57 18.08 -29.91
C GLN A 92 -13.69 17.76 -28.69
N SER A 93 -13.25 16.51 -28.55
CA SER A 93 -12.44 16.06 -27.41
C SER A 93 -10.99 16.55 -27.42
N ASN A 94 -10.50 17.09 -28.55
CA ASN A 94 -9.11 17.51 -28.71
C ASN A 94 -8.85 18.99 -28.40
N ASP A 95 -9.89 19.78 -28.12
CA ASP A 95 -9.76 21.20 -27.78
C ASP A 95 -10.45 21.49 -26.43
N PRO A 96 -9.70 21.73 -25.33
CA PRO A 96 -10.30 22.12 -24.04
C PRO A 96 -11.00 23.51 -24.06
N ASN A 97 -11.03 24.19 -25.22
CA ASN A 97 -11.65 25.51 -25.43
C ASN A 97 -12.77 25.51 -26.51
N ALA A 98 -13.19 24.36 -27.05
CA ALA A 98 -14.14 24.31 -28.16
C ALA A 98 -15.59 24.69 -27.80
N SER A 99 -16.00 24.62 -26.53
CA SER A 99 -17.34 25.01 -26.06
C SER A 99 -17.59 26.52 -26.09
N SER A 100 -16.55 27.36 -26.17
CA SER A 100 -16.67 28.82 -26.13
C SER A 100 -16.77 29.50 -27.51
N LYS A 101 -16.69 28.76 -28.63
CA LYS A 101 -16.71 29.35 -29.98
C LYS A 101 -17.72 28.68 -30.92
N LYS A 102 -19.02 28.94 -30.71
CA LYS A 102 -20.02 29.01 -31.80
C LYS A 102 -21.37 29.58 -31.31
N VAL A 103 -21.38 30.84 -30.89
CA VAL A 103 -22.62 31.64 -30.79
C VAL A 103 -22.40 33.01 -31.43
N ILE A 104 -21.90 33.09 -32.67
CA ILE A 104 -22.05 34.34 -33.44
C ILE A 104 -22.13 34.02 -34.94
N ASN A 105 -23.20 34.52 -35.56
CA ASN A 105 -23.46 34.65 -37.00
C ASN A 105 -24.15 33.49 -37.75
N SER A 106 -25.48 33.51 -37.72
CA SER A 106 -26.25 33.50 -38.98
C SER A 106 -27.54 34.32 -38.82
N ARG A 107 -27.59 35.46 -39.51
CA ARG A 107 -28.77 36.34 -39.63
C ARG A 107 -29.90 35.59 -40.38
N PRO A 108 -31.18 35.83 -40.07
CA PRO A 108 -32.27 35.35 -40.92
C PRO A 108 -32.38 36.25 -42.17
N ARG A 109 -32.25 35.65 -43.36
CA ARG A 109 -32.60 36.29 -44.63
C ARG A 109 -34.10 36.11 -44.86
N SER A 110 -34.82 37.22 -44.86
CA SER A 110 -36.23 37.29 -45.26
C SER A 110 -36.39 37.02 -46.76
N LEU A 111 -37.33 36.16 -47.12
CA LEU A 111 -37.89 36.07 -48.47
C LEU A 111 -39.42 35.96 -48.36
N SER A 112 -40.08 36.92 -48.99
CA SER A 112 -41.51 36.98 -49.31
C SER A 112 -41.85 36.04 -50.47
N GLY A 113 -43.11 35.59 -50.56
CA GLY A 113 -43.68 35.15 -51.84
C GLY A 113 -44.65 33.95 -51.82
N THR A 114 -45.94 34.28 -51.82
CA THR A 114 -47.05 33.65 -52.57
C THR A 114 -47.63 32.27 -52.18
N SER A 115 -48.97 32.28 -52.13
CA SER A 115 -49.94 31.24 -51.81
C SER A 115 -49.94 30.04 -52.77
N SER A 116 -50.25 28.84 -52.26
CA SER A 116 -51.26 27.92 -52.82
C SER A 116 -51.45 26.68 -51.93
N SER A 117 -52.68 26.18 -51.97
CA SER A 117 -53.26 25.00 -51.32
C SER A 117 -52.38 23.75 -51.25
N ASN A 118 -52.36 23.09 -50.08
CA ASN A 118 -52.73 21.67 -49.91
C ASN A 118 -52.49 21.18 -48.48
N GLN A 119 -53.42 20.36 -48.00
CA GLN A 119 -53.35 19.63 -46.74
C GLN A 119 -52.02 18.84 -46.65
N ARG A 120 -51.21 19.13 -45.64
CA ARG A 120 -50.05 18.32 -45.25
C ARG A 120 -50.04 18.21 -43.72
N TYR A 121 -50.06 16.99 -43.23
CA TYR A 121 -49.78 16.66 -41.84
C TYR A 121 -48.47 17.36 -41.41
N ASN A 122 -48.56 18.31 -40.48
CA ASN A 122 -47.43 19.11 -40.03
C ASN A 122 -46.54 18.28 -39.08
N MET A 123 -45.67 17.47 -39.68
CA MET A 123 -44.59 16.77 -39.00
C MET A 123 -43.56 17.81 -38.54
N ILE A 124 -43.23 17.83 -37.24
CA ILE A 124 -42.20 18.73 -36.68
C ILE A 124 -40.86 18.45 -37.37
N PRO A 125 -40.11 19.46 -37.84
CA PRO A 125 -38.73 19.26 -38.28
C PRO A 125 -37.91 18.72 -37.12
N SER A 126 -37.32 17.54 -37.31
CA SER A 126 -36.44 16.85 -36.35
C SER A 126 -35.29 17.71 -35.80
N THR A 127 -35.04 18.88 -36.38
CA THR A 127 -33.97 19.84 -36.06
C THR A 127 -34.21 20.64 -34.78
N THR A 128 -35.46 21.00 -34.43
CA THR A 128 -35.73 21.82 -33.23
C THR A 128 -35.64 21.02 -31.93
N VAL A 129 -36.06 19.76 -31.97
CA VAL A 129 -35.90 18.80 -30.85
C VAL A 129 -34.43 18.45 -30.69
N TYR A 130 -33.71 18.29 -31.81
CA TYR A 130 -32.27 18.04 -31.86
C TYR A 130 -31.45 19.16 -31.20
N ASP A 131 -31.70 20.43 -31.52
CA ASP A 131 -30.93 21.55 -30.97
C ASP A 131 -31.11 21.67 -29.44
N LYS A 132 -32.31 21.36 -28.94
CA LYS A 132 -32.61 21.36 -27.50
C LYS A 132 -32.00 20.18 -26.76
N VAL A 133 -32.07 18.97 -27.33
CA VAL A 133 -31.40 17.78 -26.77
C VAL A 133 -29.89 17.98 -26.77
N LYS A 134 -29.32 18.53 -27.85
CA LYS A 134 -27.90 18.89 -27.93
C LYS A 134 -27.50 19.91 -26.87
N SER A 135 -28.27 20.99 -26.71
CA SER A 135 -27.98 22.01 -25.69
C SER A 135 -28.05 21.45 -24.28
N CYS A 136 -29.04 20.61 -23.99
CA CYS A 136 -29.22 20.02 -22.66
C CYS A 136 -28.14 18.97 -22.36
N CYS A 137 -27.77 18.16 -23.36
CA CYS A 137 -26.70 17.17 -23.24
C CYS A 137 -25.34 17.84 -23.05
N ASN A 138 -25.06 18.94 -23.76
CA ASN A 138 -23.82 19.70 -23.58
C ASN A 138 -23.73 20.35 -22.21
N GLU A 139 -24.80 20.99 -21.71
CA GLU A 139 -24.82 21.60 -20.37
C GLU A 139 -24.58 20.54 -19.28
N TYR A 140 -25.17 19.35 -19.44
CA TYR A 140 -24.97 18.24 -18.51
C TYR A 140 -23.53 17.69 -18.56
N LEU A 141 -22.97 17.54 -19.77
CA LEU A 141 -21.59 17.10 -19.95
C LEU A 141 -20.59 18.10 -19.38
N GLU A 142 -20.83 19.40 -19.59
CA GLU A 142 -20.02 20.49 -19.03
C GLU A 142 -20.06 20.52 -17.50
N ARG A 143 -21.18 20.15 -16.87
CA ARG A 143 -21.25 20.03 -15.40
C ARG A 143 -20.62 18.74 -14.87
N SER A 144 -20.80 17.62 -15.56
CA SER A 144 -20.44 16.30 -15.02
C SER A 144 -18.97 15.93 -15.25
N VAL A 145 -18.39 16.35 -16.38
CA VAL A 145 -17.01 16.01 -16.77
C VAL A 145 -15.96 16.57 -15.78
N PRO A 146 -16.06 17.82 -15.28
CA PRO A 146 -15.11 18.33 -14.29
C PRO A 146 -15.14 17.55 -12.98
N GLU A 147 -16.32 17.15 -12.51
CA GLU A 147 -16.47 16.34 -11.29
C GLU A 147 -15.87 14.94 -11.49
N LEU A 148 -16.09 14.32 -12.65
CA LEU A 148 -15.46 13.04 -12.99
C LEU A 148 -13.94 13.15 -13.04
N HIS A 149 -13.37 14.20 -13.68
CA HIS A 149 -11.93 14.41 -13.69
C HIS A 149 -11.35 14.60 -12.29
N ARG A 150 -12.06 15.30 -11.39
CA ARG A 150 -11.64 15.43 -9.99
C ARG A 150 -11.63 14.09 -9.27
N ILE A 151 -12.69 13.29 -9.43
CA ILE A 151 -12.77 11.96 -8.81
C ILE A 151 -11.65 11.05 -9.32
N MET A 152 -11.40 11.05 -10.62
CA MET A 152 -10.31 10.26 -11.21
C MET A 152 -8.93 10.71 -10.72
N ALA A 153 -8.70 12.02 -10.56
CA ALA A 153 -7.43 12.52 -10.00
C ALA A 153 -7.23 12.06 -8.55
N ILE A 154 -8.30 12.12 -7.74
CA ILE A 154 -8.28 11.63 -6.35
C ILE A 154 -8.04 10.11 -6.32
N GLU A 155 -8.66 9.35 -7.21
CA GLU A 155 -8.45 7.91 -7.32
C GLU A 155 -7.01 7.57 -7.69
N GLU A 156 -6.40 8.32 -8.61
CA GLU A 156 -5.01 8.17 -8.99
C GLU A 156 -4.07 8.47 -7.81
N ASP A 157 -4.31 9.56 -7.09
CA ASP A 157 -3.52 9.94 -5.92
C ASP A 157 -3.71 8.95 -4.75
N LEU A 158 -4.92 8.44 -4.56
CA LEU A 158 -5.22 7.38 -3.59
C LEU A 158 -4.48 6.09 -3.95
N SER A 159 -4.46 5.72 -5.23
CA SER A 159 -3.75 4.54 -5.73
C SER A 159 -2.24 4.66 -5.49
N LYS A 160 -1.66 5.83 -5.76
CA LYS A 160 -0.24 6.11 -5.46
C LYS A 160 0.05 6.02 -3.96
N SER A 161 -0.81 6.61 -3.12
CA SER A 161 -0.67 6.57 -1.66
C SER A 161 -0.78 5.13 -1.12
N GLN A 162 -1.72 4.33 -1.63
CA GLN A 162 -1.83 2.92 -1.27
C GLN A 162 -0.56 2.13 -1.58
N GLU A 163 0.06 2.38 -2.74
CA GLU A 163 1.29 1.70 -3.11
C GLU A 163 2.46 2.12 -2.20
N LEU A 164 2.59 3.39 -1.85
CA LEU A 164 3.59 3.86 -0.88
C LEU A 164 3.40 3.20 0.49
N ILE A 165 2.16 3.12 0.99
CA ILE A 165 1.85 2.44 2.26
C ILE A 165 2.21 0.96 2.16
N ARG A 166 1.97 0.32 1.02
CA ARG A 166 2.31 -1.09 0.79
C ARG A 166 3.82 -1.31 0.83
N GLN A 167 4.60 -0.43 0.22
CA GLN A 167 6.05 -0.46 0.25
C GLN A 167 6.60 -0.23 1.66
N GLU A 168 6.07 0.78 2.37
CA GLU A 168 6.53 1.06 3.73
C GLU A 168 6.20 -0.09 4.70
N LYS A 169 5.01 -0.70 4.54
CA LYS A 169 4.65 -1.92 5.27
C LYS A 169 5.64 -3.06 4.99
N PHE A 170 6.08 -3.23 3.74
CA PHE A 170 7.08 -4.25 3.40
C PHE A 170 8.43 -3.97 4.09
N ASN A 171 8.90 -2.72 4.05
CA ASN A 171 10.14 -2.31 4.71
C ASN A 171 10.08 -2.54 6.23
N LEU A 172 8.96 -2.21 6.88
CA LEU A 172 8.77 -2.43 8.31
C LEU A 172 8.83 -3.91 8.70
N ILE A 173 8.21 -4.80 7.90
CA ILE A 173 8.26 -6.25 8.12
C ILE A 173 9.71 -6.76 8.00
N GLU A 174 10.47 -6.27 7.03
CA GLU A 174 11.87 -6.64 6.87
C GLU A 174 12.73 -6.16 8.07
N LEU A 175 12.51 -4.94 8.52
CA LEU A 175 13.22 -4.36 9.65
C LEU A 175 12.89 -5.07 10.97
N GLU A 176 11.61 -5.44 11.18
CA GLU A 176 11.17 -6.26 12.30
C GLU A 176 11.91 -7.61 12.33
N LYS A 177 12.01 -8.29 11.18
CA LYS A 177 12.75 -9.54 11.05
C LYS A 177 14.24 -9.39 11.38
N VAL A 178 14.86 -8.28 10.94
CA VAL A 178 16.26 -7.98 11.30
C VAL A 178 16.40 -7.75 12.80
N LEU A 179 15.46 -7.04 13.42
CA LEU A 179 15.45 -6.80 14.85
C LEU A 179 15.29 -8.10 15.64
N ASP A 180 14.40 -9.00 15.23
CA ASP A 180 14.22 -10.31 15.84
C ASP A 180 15.49 -11.16 15.76
N ASN A 181 16.17 -11.15 14.62
CA ASN A 181 17.45 -11.84 14.46
C ASN A 181 18.51 -11.29 15.44
N LYS A 182 18.62 -9.97 15.56
CA LYS A 182 19.55 -9.32 16.50
C LYS A 182 19.18 -9.64 17.95
N LEU A 183 17.89 -9.62 18.28
CA LEU A 183 17.38 -9.91 19.62
C LEU A 183 17.66 -11.37 20.01
N ASN A 184 17.47 -12.31 19.08
CA ASN A 184 17.81 -13.71 19.29
C ASN A 184 19.33 -13.90 19.47
N PHE A 185 20.15 -13.20 18.69
CA PHE A 185 21.60 -13.23 18.86
C PHE A 185 22.03 -12.73 20.25
N VAL A 186 21.49 -11.59 20.69
CA VAL A 186 21.78 -11.04 22.03
C VAL A 186 21.32 -12.00 23.12
N LYS A 187 20.13 -12.59 23.00
CA LYS A 187 19.64 -13.61 23.95
C LYS A 187 20.60 -14.81 24.02
N MET A 188 21.07 -15.32 22.87
CA MET A 188 22.04 -16.41 22.84
C MET A 188 23.35 -16.03 23.53
N LYS A 189 23.86 -14.82 23.29
CA LYS A 189 25.08 -14.32 23.96
C LYS A 189 24.90 -14.16 25.47
N ILE A 190 23.73 -13.72 25.94
CA ILE A 190 23.43 -13.68 27.37
C ILE A 190 23.50 -15.09 27.97
N THR A 191 22.84 -16.08 27.34
CA THR A 191 22.89 -17.47 27.84
C THR A 191 24.30 -18.08 27.80
N GLU A 192 25.15 -17.66 26.85
CA GLU A 192 26.55 -18.08 26.78
C GLU A 192 27.36 -17.48 27.93
N ILE A 193 27.18 -16.19 28.22
CA ILE A 193 27.82 -15.51 29.35
C ILE A 193 27.36 -16.13 30.68
N ASP A 194 26.06 -16.39 30.86
CA ASP A 194 25.53 -17.00 32.09
C ASP A 194 26.16 -18.39 32.35
N LYS A 195 26.35 -19.20 31.30
CA LYS A 195 27.08 -20.48 31.40
C LYS A 195 28.53 -20.29 31.82
N LEU A 196 29.23 -19.30 31.27
CA LEU A 196 30.61 -18.99 31.65
C LEU A 196 30.70 -18.52 33.10
N ILE A 197 29.72 -17.73 33.57
CA ILE A 197 29.63 -17.30 34.97
C ILE A 197 29.42 -18.51 35.89
N GLU A 198 28.53 -19.44 35.53
CA GLU A 198 28.30 -20.66 36.31
C GLU A 198 29.56 -21.54 36.38
N GLN A 199 30.28 -21.68 35.25
CA GLN A 199 31.57 -22.36 35.21
C GLN A 199 32.61 -21.68 36.11
N ALA A 200 32.70 -20.35 36.11
CA ALA A 200 33.62 -19.60 36.95
C ALA A 200 33.28 -19.74 38.44
N LYS A 201 32.00 -19.76 38.81
CA LYS A 201 31.54 -19.98 40.20
C LYS A 201 31.88 -21.38 40.72
N ASN A 202 31.95 -22.38 39.84
CA ASN A 202 32.31 -23.75 40.20
C ASN A 202 33.82 -23.98 40.31
N ILE A 203 34.66 -22.97 40.01
CA ILE A 203 36.09 -23.02 40.30
C ILE A 203 36.25 -22.72 41.79
N PRO A 204 36.89 -23.61 42.59
CA PRO A 204 37.14 -23.30 43.99
C PRO A 204 37.93 -22.00 44.08
N GLU A 205 37.44 -21.07 44.90
CA GLU A 205 38.12 -19.82 45.21
C GLU A 205 39.37 -20.16 46.02
N VAL A 206 40.47 -20.38 45.31
CA VAL A 206 41.76 -20.64 45.93
C VAL A 206 42.45 -19.29 46.15
N SER A 207 42.45 -18.85 47.41
CA SER A 207 43.18 -17.67 47.86
C SER A 207 44.67 -17.82 47.52
N VAL A 208 45.20 -16.89 46.71
CA VAL A 208 46.61 -16.87 46.32
C VAL A 208 47.51 -16.62 47.54
N ASP A 209 47.01 -15.85 48.50
CA ASP A 209 47.74 -15.49 49.72
C ASP A 209 47.90 -16.71 50.64
N ASP A 210 46.88 -17.57 50.73
CA ASP A 210 46.93 -18.79 51.53
C ASP A 210 48.04 -19.72 51.02
N ILE A 211 48.10 -19.95 49.70
CA ILE A 211 49.14 -20.80 49.09
C ILE A 211 50.53 -20.20 49.25
N LEU A 212 50.66 -18.87 49.16
CA LEU A 212 51.94 -18.19 49.35
C LEU A 212 52.41 -18.30 50.81
N SER A 213 51.48 -18.20 51.75
CA SER A 213 51.77 -18.38 53.16
C SER A 213 52.23 -19.81 53.47
N GLU A 214 51.61 -20.82 52.84
CA GLU A 214 52.00 -22.23 52.96
C GLU A 214 53.39 -22.50 52.35
N ASP A 215 53.71 -21.95 51.16
CA ASP A 215 55.05 -22.09 50.56
C ASP A 215 56.13 -21.52 51.48
N ASN A 216 55.93 -20.31 51.99
CA ASN A 216 56.86 -19.68 52.93
C ASN A 216 57.01 -20.51 54.23
N ALA A 217 55.92 -21.05 54.77
CA ALA A 217 55.96 -21.90 55.96
C ALA A 217 56.74 -23.21 55.72
N THR A 218 56.62 -23.82 54.54
CA THR A 218 57.42 -25.00 54.20
C THR A 218 58.92 -24.68 54.05
N GLU A 219 59.26 -23.50 53.54
CA GLU A 219 60.65 -23.04 53.43
C GLU A 219 61.29 -22.85 54.82
N ASP A 220 60.56 -22.23 55.75
CA ASP A 220 60.99 -22.09 57.14
C ASP A 220 61.13 -23.47 57.83
N ALA A 221 60.19 -24.38 57.62
CA ALA A 221 60.25 -25.73 58.18
C ALA A 221 61.50 -26.50 57.69
N ILE A 222 61.82 -26.39 56.41
CA ILE A 222 63.04 -26.97 55.82
C ILE A 222 64.29 -26.38 56.48
N TYR A 223 64.35 -25.06 56.65
CA TYR A 223 65.48 -24.38 57.28
C TYR A 223 65.73 -24.88 58.71
N TYR A 224 64.70 -24.93 59.54
CA TYR A 224 64.82 -25.38 60.93
C TYR A 224 65.12 -26.88 61.05
N LEU A 225 64.62 -27.72 60.13
CA LEU A 225 65.00 -29.13 60.06
C LEU A 225 66.49 -29.31 59.71
N GLY A 226 67.01 -28.52 58.77
CA GLY A 226 68.44 -28.54 58.43
C GLY A 226 69.32 -28.12 59.62
N LYS A 227 68.87 -27.13 60.39
CA LYS A 227 69.52 -26.69 61.63
C LYS A 227 69.42 -27.70 62.77
N ALA A 228 68.33 -28.46 62.84
CA ALA A 228 68.16 -29.53 63.82
C ALA A 228 69.08 -30.73 63.54
N LEU A 229 69.35 -31.03 62.26
CA LEU A 229 70.35 -32.01 61.85
C LEU A 229 71.77 -31.57 62.23
N SER A 230 72.13 -30.30 61.99
CA SER A 230 73.47 -29.78 62.32
C SER A 230 73.74 -29.65 63.82
N THR A 231 72.69 -29.65 64.64
CA THR A 231 72.76 -29.67 66.11
C THR A 231 72.58 -31.08 66.69
N GLU A 232 72.61 -32.13 65.85
CA GLU A 232 72.47 -33.55 66.20
C GLU A 232 71.18 -33.92 66.96
N ARG A 233 70.13 -33.11 66.84
CA ARG A 233 68.84 -33.35 67.53
C ARG A 233 67.90 -34.30 66.78
N ILE A 234 68.16 -34.56 65.50
CA ILE A 234 67.37 -35.43 64.62
C ILE A 234 68.32 -36.35 63.85
N ASP A 235 67.94 -37.63 63.67
CA ASP A 235 68.73 -38.57 62.89
C ASP A 235 68.59 -38.31 61.38
N LEU A 236 69.64 -38.68 60.62
CA LEU A 236 69.69 -38.45 59.17
C LEU A 236 68.53 -39.13 58.42
N ASN A 237 68.08 -40.31 58.85
CA ASN A 237 67.02 -41.03 58.15
C ASN A 237 65.66 -40.34 58.34
N THR A 238 65.37 -39.82 59.52
CA THR A 238 64.18 -39.03 59.83
C THR A 238 64.20 -37.70 59.08
N TYR A 239 65.35 -37.02 59.05
CA TYR A 239 65.53 -35.80 58.25
C TYR A 239 65.29 -36.05 56.75
N MET A 240 65.87 -37.11 56.18
CA MET A 240 65.71 -37.44 54.76
C MET A 240 64.28 -37.82 54.38
N LYS A 241 63.48 -38.31 55.33
CA LYS A 241 62.04 -38.59 55.13
C LYS A 241 61.20 -37.30 55.18
N SER A 242 61.44 -36.43 56.15
CA SER A 242 60.69 -35.17 56.29
C SER A 242 61.01 -34.19 55.16
N ILE A 243 62.28 -34.02 54.80
CA ILE A 243 62.71 -33.13 53.71
C ILE A 243 62.09 -33.52 52.37
N ARG A 244 61.95 -34.81 52.09
CA ARG A 244 61.35 -35.32 50.84
C ARG A 244 59.84 -35.09 50.80
N THR A 245 59.19 -35.09 51.94
CA THR A 245 57.74 -34.84 52.04
C THR A 245 57.48 -33.35 51.85
N LEU A 246 58.18 -32.50 52.61
CA LEU A 246 58.08 -31.04 52.49
C LEU A 246 58.49 -30.52 51.11
N ALA A 247 59.53 -31.07 50.48
CA ALA A 247 59.93 -30.67 49.13
C ALA A 247 58.86 -31.00 48.07
N ARG A 248 58.06 -32.06 48.27
CA ARG A 248 56.93 -32.39 47.38
C ARG A 248 55.78 -31.42 47.57
N GLU A 249 55.47 -31.08 48.82
CA GLU A 249 54.45 -30.09 49.15
C GLU A 249 54.83 -28.71 48.58
N GLN A 250 56.07 -28.24 48.85
CA GLN A 250 56.63 -27.01 48.29
C GLN A 250 56.57 -27.00 46.75
N PHE A 251 56.93 -28.10 46.10
CA PHE A 251 56.81 -28.22 44.65
C PHE A 251 55.36 -28.05 44.18
N MET A 252 54.39 -28.63 44.88
CA MET A 252 52.98 -28.52 44.53
C MET A 252 52.45 -27.09 44.71
N HIS A 253 52.78 -26.41 45.83
CA HIS A 253 52.43 -25.01 46.05
C HIS A 253 53.03 -24.10 44.96
N ARG A 254 54.32 -24.26 44.65
CA ARG A 254 55.00 -23.47 43.60
C ARG A 254 54.46 -23.74 42.20
N ALA A 255 54.14 -24.99 41.88
CA ALA A 255 53.54 -25.34 40.60
C ALA A 255 52.15 -24.70 40.43
N LEU A 256 51.36 -24.68 41.51
CA LEU A 256 50.03 -24.09 41.54
C LEU A 256 50.10 -22.56 41.44
N ILE A 257 50.98 -21.90 42.20
CA ILE A 257 51.28 -20.46 42.06
C ILE A 257 51.68 -20.13 40.61
N GLY A 258 52.54 -20.94 40.00
CA GLY A 258 52.98 -20.76 38.61
C GLY A 258 51.86 -20.96 37.58
N LYS A 259 50.84 -21.77 37.87
CA LYS A 259 49.65 -21.92 37.02
C LYS A 259 48.73 -20.71 37.15
N ILE A 260 48.46 -20.25 38.37
CA ILE A 260 47.63 -19.08 38.64
C ILE A 260 48.22 -17.83 37.99
N ARG A 261 49.53 -17.56 38.18
CA ARG A 261 50.21 -16.41 37.58
C ARG A 261 50.08 -16.37 36.06
N ARG A 262 50.18 -17.53 35.39
CA ARG A 262 50.00 -17.60 33.93
C ARG A 262 48.58 -17.26 33.52
N GLN A 263 47.58 -17.75 34.25
CA GLN A 263 46.16 -17.49 33.95
C GLN A 263 45.77 -16.01 34.21
N THR A 264 46.26 -15.40 35.29
CA THR A 264 45.95 -13.99 35.60
C THR A 264 46.64 -13.00 34.66
N MET A 265 47.83 -13.33 34.15
CA MET A 265 48.53 -12.49 33.17
C MET A 265 47.96 -12.60 31.74
N LEU A 266 47.33 -13.73 31.38
CA LEU A 266 46.67 -13.93 30.08
C LEU A 266 45.31 -13.22 29.96
N ASN A 267 44.64 -12.94 31.07
CA ASN A 267 43.33 -12.28 31.08
C ASN A 267 43.41 -10.74 31.06
N LYS A 268 44.60 -10.14 30.88
CA LYS A 268 44.82 -8.68 30.94
C LYS A 268 45.15 -8.02 29.58
N SER A 269 45.03 -8.77 28.48
CA SER A 269 45.13 -8.27 27.09
C SER A 269 43.76 -8.20 26.43
#